data_AF-C6LVA2-F1
#
_entry.id   AF-C6LVA2-F1
#
_cell.length_a   1.000
_cell.length_b   1.000
_cell.length_c   1.000
_cell.angle_alpha   90.00
_cell.angle_beta   90.00
_cell.angle_gamma   90.00
#
_symmetry.space_group_name_H-M   'P 1'
#
loop_
_entity.id
_entity.type
_entity.pdbx_description
1 polymer ?
#
loop_
_entity_poly.entity_id
_entity_poly.type
_entity_poly.pdbx_seq_one_letter_code
_entity_poly.pdbx_strand_id
1 'polypeptide(L)'
;MSLQDDQSEELFMPEADFSDVQLNLEFADPSPDFEMEIRTLASAFWAQTPYSELAFELAQIVSNQPEVGTVACGDDATVLGYHSIINIGQHMHISAIEALFDLLLSALEEYKGVLPSAGVFWERLKAGTVCLGFLTTGRYTNLPMNAIAAFYQVVKDDVEWASSIKYDSSTPSHLFKFTHLLCITKGVLKDTESSMVQLIEVAANPLSHLKKRSLARPEDATIIECSLFTLLVPASLGSFTCWVISVLDLGGYFRASKILSDEDS
;
A
#
# COMPACT_ATOMS: atom_id res chain seq x y z
N MET A 1 15.34 71.52 12.81
CA MET A 1 13.94 71.84 13.17
C MET A 1 13.11 71.52 11.94
N SER A 2 12.24 70.53 11.87
CA SER A 2 11.59 69.65 12.84
C SER A 2 11.33 68.32 12.11
N LEU A 3 11.69 67.20 12.76
CA LEU A 3 11.27 65.86 12.35
C LEU A 3 9.82 65.68 12.79
N GLN A 4 8.94 65.32 11.86
CA GLN A 4 7.56 64.90 12.15
C GLN A 4 7.49 63.38 12.02
N ASP A 5 7.29 62.76 13.18
CA ASP A 5 6.60 61.50 13.48
C ASP A 5 6.37 60.51 12.33
N ASP A 6 7.27 59.51 12.28
CA ASP A 6 7.08 58.25 11.59
C ASP A 6 6.37 57.29 12.57
N GLN A 7 5.03 57.23 12.49
CA GLN A 7 4.23 56.23 13.21
C GLN A 7 4.44 54.86 12.56
N SER A 8 5.49 54.16 12.97
CA SER A 8 5.55 52.70 12.84
C SER A 8 4.90 52.12 14.10
N GLU A 9 3.60 51.84 14.01
CA GLU A 9 2.97 50.88 14.92
C GLU A 9 3.66 49.53 14.71
N GLU A 10 4.63 49.22 15.57
CA GLU A 10 5.09 47.86 15.77
C GLU A 10 3.87 47.03 16.15
N LEU A 11 3.35 46.27 15.19
CA LEU A 11 2.50 45.12 15.40
C LEU A 11 3.29 44.12 16.25
N PHE A 12 3.33 44.36 17.56
CA PHE A 12 3.63 43.36 18.57
C PHE A 12 2.52 42.32 18.50
N MET A 13 2.65 41.36 17.58
CA MET A 13 1.98 40.08 17.73
C MET A 13 2.59 39.46 18.99
N PRO A 14 1.82 39.20 20.05
CA PRO A 14 2.34 38.41 21.15
C PRO A 14 2.81 37.08 20.54
N GLU A 15 4.03 36.67 20.87
CA GLU A 15 4.52 35.33 20.56
C GLU A 15 3.53 34.36 21.20
N ALA A 16 2.57 33.91 20.40
CA ALA A 16 1.75 32.78 20.77
C ALA A 16 2.75 31.63 20.88
N ASP A 17 3.01 31.19 22.11
CA ASP A 17 3.62 29.91 22.38
C ASP A 17 2.90 28.90 21.49
N PHE A 18 3.51 28.55 20.36
CA PHE A 18 3.09 27.41 19.57
C PHE A 18 3.42 26.20 20.45
N SER A 19 2.49 25.82 21.32
CA SER A 19 2.55 24.54 22.00
C SER A 19 2.69 23.49 20.91
N ASP A 20 3.72 22.65 20.97
CA ASP A 20 3.93 21.56 20.03
C ASP A 20 2.62 20.77 19.88
N VAL A 21 1.96 20.91 18.74
CA VAL A 21 0.72 20.17 18.47
C VAL A 21 1.13 18.73 18.22
N GLN A 22 0.97 17.89 19.24
CA GLN A 22 1.22 16.45 19.14
C GLN A 22 0.01 15.79 18.49
N LEU A 23 0.24 15.17 17.33
CA LEU A 23 -0.75 14.29 16.72
C LEU A 23 -0.72 12.95 17.46
N ASN A 24 -1.79 12.62 18.19
CA ASN A 24 -1.96 11.29 18.74
C ASN A 24 -2.75 10.44 17.75
N LEU A 25 -2.23 9.25 17.46
CA LEU A 25 -2.89 8.27 16.62
C LEU A 25 -3.25 7.06 17.47
N GLU A 26 -4.52 6.72 17.46
CA GLU A 26 -5.02 5.48 18.05
C GLU A 26 -5.24 4.45 16.95
N PHE A 27 -4.64 3.27 17.11
CA PHE A 27 -4.82 2.15 16.20
C PHE A 27 -5.93 1.26 16.73
N ALA A 28 -6.90 0.97 15.87
CA ALA A 28 -8.05 0.12 16.17
C ALA A 28 -8.22 -0.95 15.09
N ASP A 29 -8.88 -2.05 15.46
CA ASP A 29 -9.25 -3.09 14.51
C ASP A 29 -10.28 -2.54 13.50
N PRO A 30 -10.20 -2.93 12.23
CA PRO A 30 -11.22 -2.60 11.25
C PRO A 30 -12.61 -3.08 11.72
N SER A 31 -13.61 -2.24 11.51
CA SER A 31 -14.99 -2.56 11.90
C SER A 31 -15.97 -1.96 10.87
N PRO A 32 -17.22 -2.44 10.83
CA PRO A 32 -18.25 -1.90 9.94
C PRO A 32 -18.48 -0.39 10.10
N ASP A 33 -18.20 0.16 11.28
CA ASP A 33 -18.34 1.58 11.57
C ASP A 33 -17.36 2.46 10.76
N PHE A 34 -16.24 1.88 10.29
CA PHE A 34 -15.22 2.57 9.50
C PHE A 34 -15.35 2.34 7.98
N GLU A 35 -16.38 1.62 7.53
CA GLU A 35 -16.51 1.22 6.12
C GLU A 35 -16.50 2.41 5.17
N MET A 36 -17.18 3.51 5.53
CA MET A 36 -17.29 4.69 4.69
C MET A 36 -15.95 5.41 4.51
N GLU A 37 -15.19 5.53 5.59
CA GLU A 37 -13.88 6.17 5.63
C GLU A 37 -12.85 5.33 4.88
N ILE A 38 -12.82 4.02 5.11
CA ILE A 38 -11.98 3.07 4.37
C ILE A 38 -12.29 3.16 2.87
N ARG A 39 -13.57 3.18 2.50
CA ARG A 39 -14.00 3.33 1.10
C ARG A 39 -13.48 4.63 0.51
N THR A 40 -13.57 5.74 1.25
CA THR A 40 -13.12 7.06 0.78
C THR A 40 -11.61 7.06 0.53
N LEU A 41 -10.83 6.52 1.47
CA LEU A 41 -9.38 6.41 1.36
C LEU A 41 -8.95 5.47 0.24
N ALA A 42 -9.61 4.31 0.11
CA ALA A 42 -9.38 3.36 -0.99
C ALA A 42 -9.73 4.01 -2.35
N SER A 43 -10.85 4.74 -2.40
CA SER A 43 -11.29 5.45 -3.61
C SER A 43 -10.29 6.52 -4.03
N ALA A 44 -9.65 7.23 -3.10
CA ALA A 44 -8.60 8.19 -3.44
C ALA A 44 -7.45 7.55 -4.23
N PHE A 45 -7.13 6.28 -3.95
CA PHE A 45 -6.13 5.53 -4.71
C PHE A 45 -6.70 4.92 -6.00
N TRP A 46 -7.88 4.30 -5.98
CA TRP A 46 -8.42 3.56 -7.14
C TRP A 46 -9.28 4.40 -8.10
N ALA A 47 -9.61 5.64 -7.75
CA ALA A 47 -10.42 6.51 -8.59
C ALA A 47 -9.78 6.75 -9.96
N GLN A 48 -10.65 6.91 -10.96
CA GLN A 48 -10.30 7.13 -12.36
C GLN A 48 -9.55 5.96 -13.02
N THR A 49 -9.45 4.81 -12.35
CA THR A 49 -8.84 3.57 -12.87
C THR A 49 -9.90 2.60 -13.38
N PRO A 50 -9.54 1.62 -14.23
CA PRO A 50 -10.44 0.51 -14.58
C PRO A 50 -10.89 -0.33 -13.37
N TYR A 51 -10.21 -0.20 -12.23
CA TYR A 51 -10.47 -0.93 -10.99
C TYR A 51 -11.15 -0.04 -9.94
N SER A 52 -11.91 1.00 -10.34
CA SER A 52 -12.55 1.92 -9.38
C SER A 52 -13.52 1.21 -8.42
N GLU A 53 -14.22 0.17 -8.88
CA GLU A 53 -15.12 -0.64 -8.06
C GLU A 53 -14.40 -1.39 -6.94
N LEU A 54 -13.08 -1.64 -7.10
CA LEU A 54 -12.27 -2.31 -6.09
C LEU A 54 -12.29 -1.55 -4.76
N ALA A 55 -12.37 -0.22 -4.78
CA ALA A 55 -12.44 0.57 -3.54
C ALA A 55 -13.68 0.26 -2.69
N PHE A 56 -14.82 -0.02 -3.33
CA PHE A 56 -16.05 -0.38 -2.63
C PHE A 56 -15.93 -1.78 -2.01
N GLU A 57 -15.50 -2.75 -2.81
CA GLU A 57 -15.35 -4.14 -2.36
C GLU A 57 -14.29 -4.27 -1.27
N LEU A 58 -13.15 -3.57 -1.41
CA LEU A 58 -12.11 -3.55 -0.38
C LEU A 58 -12.62 -2.99 0.94
N ALA A 59 -13.43 -1.94 0.91
CA ALA A 59 -13.98 -1.37 2.15
C ALA A 59 -14.88 -2.38 2.87
N GLN A 60 -15.75 -3.07 2.14
CA GLN A 60 -16.60 -4.11 2.71
C GLN A 60 -15.79 -5.28 3.26
N ILE A 61 -14.79 -5.75 2.52
CA ILE A 61 -13.95 -6.87 2.97
C ILE A 61 -13.16 -6.48 4.22
N VAL A 62 -12.43 -5.35 4.18
CA VAL A 62 -11.57 -4.90 5.29
C VAL A 62 -12.39 -4.66 6.55
N SER A 63 -13.55 -4.01 6.44
CA SER A 63 -14.40 -3.69 7.60
C SER A 63 -15.02 -4.93 8.26
N ASN A 64 -15.11 -6.04 7.52
CA ASN A 64 -15.63 -7.33 8.01
C ASN A 64 -14.51 -8.35 8.35
N GLN A 65 -13.23 -7.94 8.27
CA GLN A 65 -12.07 -8.79 8.56
C GLN A 65 -11.14 -8.11 9.58
N PRO A 66 -11.53 -8.08 10.87
CA PRO A 66 -10.74 -7.42 11.91
C PRO A 66 -9.40 -8.11 12.19
N GLU A 67 -9.22 -9.38 11.81
CA GLU A 67 -8.07 -10.18 12.25
C GLU A 67 -6.73 -9.79 11.62
N VAL A 68 -6.74 -9.18 10.43
CA VAL A 68 -5.52 -8.79 9.73
C VAL A 68 -5.72 -7.43 9.09
N GLY A 69 -5.50 -6.40 9.90
CA GLY A 69 -5.64 -5.02 9.48
C GLY A 69 -5.81 -4.07 10.64
N THR A 70 -5.62 -2.80 10.36
CA THR A 70 -5.77 -1.74 11.35
C THR A 70 -6.20 -0.45 10.69
N VAL A 71 -6.88 0.38 11.49
CA VAL A 71 -7.31 1.73 11.15
C VAL A 71 -6.66 2.67 12.16
N ALA A 72 -6.04 3.76 11.68
CA ALA A 72 -5.53 4.82 12.56
C ALA A 72 -6.54 5.95 12.64
N CYS A 73 -6.94 6.28 13.86
CA CYS A 73 -7.87 7.36 14.18
C CYS A 73 -7.11 8.53 14.84
N GLY A 74 -7.50 9.75 14.51
CA GLY A 74 -7.08 10.95 15.25
C GLY A 74 -7.90 11.14 16.53
N ASP A 75 -7.57 12.18 17.30
CA ASP A 75 -8.23 12.54 18.57
C ASP A 75 -9.76 12.79 18.42
N ASP A 76 -10.21 13.15 17.23
CA ASP A 76 -11.62 13.40 16.89
C ASP A 76 -12.36 12.15 16.39
N ALA A 77 -11.73 10.98 16.53
CA ALA A 77 -12.18 9.70 15.97
C ALA A 77 -12.28 9.69 14.43
N THR A 78 -11.67 10.68 13.75
CA THR A 78 -11.59 10.67 12.28
C THR A 78 -10.55 9.62 11.85
N VAL A 79 -10.94 8.74 10.94
CA VAL A 79 -10.02 7.77 10.32
C VAL A 79 -9.05 8.50 9.40
N LEU A 80 -7.76 8.39 9.71
CA LEU A 80 -6.69 9.03 8.95
C LEU A 80 -6.00 8.08 7.97
N GLY A 81 -6.09 6.78 8.23
CA GLY A 81 -5.56 5.75 7.34
C GLY A 81 -5.99 4.34 7.74
N TYR A 82 -5.85 3.41 6.81
CA TYR A 82 -6.01 1.99 7.04
C TYR A 82 -4.90 1.19 6.36
N HIS A 83 -4.61 0.02 6.90
CA HIS A 83 -3.66 -0.94 6.34
C HIS A 83 -4.18 -2.35 6.63
N SER A 84 -4.35 -3.19 5.62
CA SER A 84 -4.91 -4.53 5.80
C SER A 84 -4.43 -5.49 4.72
N ILE A 85 -4.43 -6.79 5.05
CA ILE A 85 -4.14 -7.85 4.09
C ILE A 85 -5.39 -8.70 3.93
N ILE A 86 -5.91 -8.78 2.70
CA ILE A 86 -7.07 -9.61 2.39
C ILE A 86 -6.65 -10.88 1.65
N ASN A 87 -7.30 -12.01 1.88
CA ASN A 87 -7.00 -13.24 1.13
C ASN A 87 -7.68 -13.20 -0.25
N ILE A 88 -6.89 -13.07 -1.32
CA ILE A 88 -7.45 -13.01 -2.70
C ILE A 88 -8.27 -14.26 -3.00
N GLY A 89 -7.77 -15.45 -2.64
CA GLY A 89 -8.42 -16.72 -2.91
C GLY A 89 -9.81 -16.85 -2.27
N GLN A 90 -9.99 -16.29 -1.08
CA GLN A 90 -11.29 -16.25 -0.38
C GLN A 90 -12.32 -15.38 -1.11
N HIS A 91 -11.86 -14.31 -1.76
CA HIS A 91 -12.71 -13.27 -2.36
C HIS A 91 -12.79 -13.34 -3.89
N MET A 92 -12.32 -14.42 -4.52
CA MET A 92 -12.38 -14.61 -5.98
C MET A 92 -13.79 -14.63 -6.59
N HIS A 93 -14.83 -14.76 -5.76
CA HIS A 93 -16.23 -14.65 -6.20
C HIS A 93 -16.67 -13.20 -6.47
N ILE A 94 -15.86 -12.22 -6.09
CA ILE A 94 -16.10 -10.79 -6.30
C ILE A 94 -15.38 -10.35 -7.58
N SER A 95 -16.13 -9.87 -8.57
CA SER A 95 -15.58 -9.53 -9.90
C SER A 95 -14.45 -8.50 -9.87
N ALA A 96 -14.46 -7.54 -8.92
CA ALA A 96 -13.37 -6.58 -8.79
C ALA A 96 -12.05 -7.23 -8.32
N ILE A 97 -12.15 -8.24 -7.45
CA ILE A 97 -10.98 -9.01 -6.97
C ILE A 97 -10.48 -9.94 -8.07
N GLU A 98 -11.38 -10.56 -8.83
CA GLU A 98 -11.04 -11.33 -10.02
C GLU A 98 -10.29 -10.47 -11.04
N ALA A 99 -10.78 -9.28 -11.35
CA ALA A 99 -10.12 -8.35 -12.27
C ALA A 99 -8.72 -7.90 -11.78
N LEU A 100 -8.55 -7.73 -10.46
CA LEU A 100 -7.24 -7.46 -9.85
C LEU A 100 -6.28 -8.65 -10.01
N PHE A 101 -6.79 -9.86 -9.85
CA PHE A 101 -6.02 -11.08 -10.04
C PHE A 101 -5.64 -11.27 -11.52
N ASP A 102 -6.54 -10.96 -12.45
CA ASP A 102 -6.28 -11.00 -13.90
C ASP A 102 -5.20 -10.00 -14.32
N LEU A 103 -5.14 -8.82 -13.68
CA LEU A 103 -4.04 -7.86 -13.87
C LEU A 103 -2.69 -8.50 -13.50
N LEU A 104 -2.61 -9.19 -12.36
CA LEU A 104 -1.40 -9.89 -11.93
C LEU A 104 -1.06 -11.03 -12.91
N LEU A 105 -2.04 -11.83 -13.33
CA LEU A 105 -1.81 -12.95 -14.25
C LEU A 105 -1.29 -12.46 -15.61
N SER A 106 -1.89 -11.40 -16.13
CA SER A 106 -1.48 -10.79 -17.41
C SER A 106 -0.04 -10.26 -17.31
N ALA A 107 0.30 -9.57 -16.22
CA ALA A 107 1.67 -9.12 -15.96
C ALA A 107 2.65 -10.30 -15.83
N LEU A 108 2.29 -11.36 -15.11
CA LEU A 108 3.17 -12.52 -14.96
C LEU A 108 3.41 -13.25 -16.27
N GLU A 109 2.41 -13.35 -17.14
CA GLU A 109 2.54 -13.99 -18.45
C GLU A 109 3.63 -13.31 -19.31
N GLU A 110 3.72 -11.98 -19.26
CA GLU A 110 4.73 -11.19 -19.96
C GLU A 110 6.13 -11.36 -19.34
N TYR A 111 6.24 -11.41 -18.01
CA TYR A 111 7.53 -11.36 -17.33
C TYR A 111 8.09 -12.73 -16.92
N LYS A 112 7.31 -13.82 -16.93
CA LYS A 112 7.75 -15.16 -16.46
C LYS A 112 8.97 -15.71 -17.20
N GLY A 113 9.18 -15.32 -18.46
CA GLY A 113 10.33 -15.72 -19.26
C GLY A 113 11.57 -14.83 -19.07
N VAL A 114 11.39 -13.64 -18.50
CA VAL A 114 12.43 -12.60 -18.37
C VAL A 114 12.95 -12.52 -16.94
N LEU A 115 12.06 -12.69 -15.95
CA LEU A 115 12.36 -12.66 -14.53
C LEU A 115 12.23 -14.07 -13.93
N PRO A 116 13.35 -14.75 -13.57
CA PRO A 116 13.30 -16.11 -13.02
C PRO A 116 12.42 -16.22 -11.78
N SER A 117 12.41 -15.22 -10.89
CA SER A 117 11.57 -15.21 -9.68
C SER A 117 10.07 -15.12 -10.01
N ALA A 118 9.68 -14.33 -11.03
CA ALA A 118 8.31 -14.29 -11.54
C ALA A 118 7.90 -15.63 -12.15
N GLY A 119 8.80 -16.29 -12.90
CA GLY A 119 8.58 -17.63 -13.44
C GLY A 119 8.36 -18.69 -12.37
N VAL A 120 9.17 -18.69 -11.29
CA VAL A 120 8.99 -19.60 -10.16
C VAL A 120 7.65 -19.34 -9.46
N PHE A 121 7.27 -18.08 -9.26
CA PHE A 121 5.99 -17.72 -8.65
C PHE A 121 4.81 -18.17 -9.51
N TRP A 122 4.89 -18.00 -10.83
CA TRP A 122 3.89 -18.49 -11.78
C TRP A 122 3.66 -20.00 -11.70
N GLU A 123 4.74 -20.80 -11.62
CA GLU A 123 4.60 -22.25 -11.44
C GLU A 123 3.96 -22.62 -10.09
N ARG A 124 4.30 -21.91 -9.01
CA ARG A 124 3.70 -22.13 -7.68
C ARG A 124 2.21 -21.77 -7.64
N LEU A 125 1.81 -20.69 -8.32
CA LEU A 125 0.41 -20.29 -8.49
C LEU A 125 -0.37 -21.40 -9.20
N LYS A 126 0.11 -21.88 -10.35
CA LYS A 126 -0.52 -22.99 -11.09
C LYS A 126 -0.61 -24.29 -10.30
N ALA A 127 0.39 -24.56 -9.45
CA ALA A 127 0.40 -25.72 -8.58
C ALA A 127 -0.57 -25.60 -7.38
N GLY A 128 -1.22 -24.44 -7.18
CA GLY A 128 -2.12 -24.21 -6.04
C GLY A 128 -1.41 -24.14 -4.68
N THR A 129 -0.11 -23.86 -4.69
CA THR A 129 0.73 -23.82 -3.46
C THR A 129 0.87 -22.43 -2.87
N VAL A 130 0.26 -21.42 -3.52
CA VAL A 130 0.31 -20.03 -3.09
C VAL A 130 -0.98 -19.67 -2.36
N CYS A 131 -0.85 -19.29 -1.10
CA CYS A 131 -1.84 -18.46 -0.42
C CYS A 131 -1.41 -17.00 -0.60
N LEU A 132 -2.19 -16.23 -1.39
CA LEU A 132 -1.86 -14.87 -1.79
C LEU A 132 -2.71 -13.87 -1.01
N GLY A 133 -2.04 -13.06 -0.18
CA GLY A 133 -2.66 -11.89 0.45
C GLY A 133 -2.53 -10.66 -0.44
N PHE A 134 -3.54 -9.81 -0.51
CA PHE A 134 -3.45 -8.49 -1.12
C PHE A 134 -3.31 -7.44 -0.04
N LEU A 135 -2.16 -6.76 -0.02
CA LEU A 135 -1.88 -5.65 0.88
C LEU A 135 -2.54 -4.38 0.35
N THR A 136 -3.62 -3.96 1.01
CA THR A 136 -4.37 -2.75 0.70
C THR A 136 -4.13 -1.69 1.76
N THR A 137 -3.94 -0.46 1.32
CA THR A 137 -3.75 0.67 2.23
C THR A 137 -4.21 1.96 1.57
N GLY A 138 -4.87 2.78 2.37
CA GLY A 138 -5.30 4.11 1.99
C GLY A 138 -5.13 5.01 3.20
N ARG A 139 -4.58 6.19 3.00
CA ARG A 139 -4.22 7.11 4.07
C ARG A 139 -4.09 8.53 3.54
N TYR A 140 -4.21 9.52 4.42
CA TYR A 140 -3.86 10.88 4.04
C TYR A 140 -2.37 10.99 3.70
N THR A 141 -2.05 11.81 2.70
CA THR A 141 -0.69 11.96 2.16
C THR A 141 0.28 12.63 3.14
N ASN A 142 -0.24 13.43 4.07
CA ASN A 142 0.50 14.16 5.08
C ASN A 142 0.76 13.36 6.38
N LEU A 143 0.33 12.10 6.47
CA LEU A 143 0.69 11.26 7.61
C LEU A 143 2.21 11.10 7.71
N PRO A 144 2.80 11.28 8.91
CA PRO A 144 4.24 11.18 9.10
C PRO A 144 4.73 9.74 8.96
N MET A 145 6.03 9.58 8.65
CA MET A 145 6.63 8.26 8.39
C MET A 145 6.51 7.30 9.58
N ASN A 146 6.61 7.80 10.81
CA ASN A 146 6.46 6.98 12.01
C ASN A 146 5.05 6.36 12.13
N ALA A 147 4.01 7.10 11.74
CA ALA A 147 2.65 6.58 11.66
C ALA A 147 2.53 5.50 10.57
N ILE A 148 3.17 5.73 9.43
CA ILE A 148 3.23 4.75 8.33
C ILE A 148 3.93 3.48 8.79
N ALA A 149 5.09 3.58 9.46
CA ALA A 149 5.82 2.44 10.00
C ALA A 149 4.97 1.65 11.01
N ALA A 150 4.22 2.34 11.88
CA ALA A 150 3.32 1.72 12.84
C ALA A 150 2.24 0.85 12.17
N PHE A 151 1.65 1.29 11.05
CA PHE A 151 0.70 0.46 10.28
C PHE A 151 1.31 -0.89 9.87
N TYR A 152 2.55 -0.88 9.37
CA TYR A 152 3.24 -2.10 8.96
C TYR A 152 3.57 -3.01 10.15
N GLN A 153 3.91 -2.41 11.29
CA GLN A 153 4.23 -3.17 12.50
C GLN A 153 2.98 -3.83 13.10
N VAL A 154 1.86 -3.11 13.17
CA VAL A 154 0.57 -3.67 13.65
C VAL A 154 0.13 -4.84 12.77
N VAL A 155 0.07 -4.64 11.44
CA VAL A 155 -0.37 -5.71 10.53
C VAL A 155 0.60 -6.89 10.49
N LYS A 156 1.91 -6.66 10.70
CA LYS A 156 2.87 -7.75 10.90
C LYS A 156 2.50 -8.58 12.13
N ASP A 157 2.23 -7.93 13.26
CA ASP A 157 1.90 -8.60 14.51
C ASP A 157 0.56 -9.35 14.39
N ASP A 158 -0.41 -8.78 13.67
CA ASP A 158 -1.68 -9.43 13.33
C ASP A 158 -1.48 -10.70 12.51
N VAL A 159 -0.66 -10.67 11.45
CA VAL A 159 -0.36 -11.86 10.63
C VAL A 159 0.33 -12.94 11.47
N GLU A 160 1.29 -12.55 12.33
CA GLU A 160 1.96 -13.48 13.23
C GLU A 160 0.97 -14.12 14.22
N TRP A 161 0.06 -13.32 14.78
CA TRP A 161 -1.00 -13.81 15.67
C TRP A 161 -1.99 -14.73 14.94
N ALA A 162 -2.52 -14.29 13.78
CA ALA A 162 -3.53 -14.99 12.99
C ALA A 162 -3.06 -16.33 12.43
N SER A 163 -1.75 -16.46 12.21
CA SER A 163 -1.12 -17.70 11.75
C SER A 163 -0.67 -18.63 12.90
N SER A 164 -0.74 -18.17 14.15
CA SER A 164 -0.24 -18.89 15.33
C SER A 164 -1.20 -19.94 15.88
N ILE A 165 -0.70 -20.76 16.81
CA ILE A 165 -1.50 -21.74 17.58
C ILE A 165 -2.44 -21.03 18.58
N LYS A 166 -2.15 -19.78 18.94
CA LYS A 166 -2.92 -18.99 19.91
C LYS A 166 -4.13 -18.29 19.30
N TYR A 167 -4.30 -18.38 17.99
CA TYR A 167 -5.41 -17.77 17.28
C TYR A 167 -6.75 -18.33 17.78
N ASP A 168 -7.63 -17.43 18.19
CA ASP A 168 -8.89 -17.72 18.88
C ASP A 168 -10.12 -17.04 18.26
N SER A 169 -10.02 -16.46 17.07
CA SER A 169 -11.17 -15.93 16.33
C SER A 169 -11.98 -17.03 15.62
N SER A 170 -13.24 -16.71 15.33
CA SER A 170 -14.18 -17.55 14.59
C SER A 170 -13.81 -17.78 13.12
N THR A 171 -13.04 -16.87 12.52
CA THR A 171 -12.59 -16.98 11.13
C THR A 171 -11.52 -18.08 11.03
N PRO A 172 -11.53 -19.00 10.06
CA PRO A 172 -10.52 -20.07 10.02
C PRO A 172 -9.07 -19.55 9.82
N SER A 173 -8.15 -19.91 10.73
CA SER A 173 -6.74 -19.43 10.68
C SER A 173 -5.99 -19.76 9.39
N HIS A 174 -6.39 -20.80 8.66
CA HIS A 174 -5.76 -21.15 7.38
C HIS A 174 -5.92 -20.06 6.30
N LEU A 175 -6.93 -19.18 6.46
CA LEU A 175 -7.16 -18.04 5.56
C LEU A 175 -6.07 -16.96 5.72
N PHE A 176 -5.35 -16.94 6.84
CA PHE A 176 -4.32 -15.94 7.14
C PHE A 176 -2.89 -16.51 7.07
N LYS A 177 -2.73 -17.76 6.63
CA LYS A 177 -1.43 -18.39 6.40
C LYS A 177 -0.89 -18.02 5.01
N PHE A 178 -0.63 -16.74 4.83
CA PHE A 178 -0.11 -16.21 3.57
C PHE A 178 1.27 -16.79 3.26
N THR A 179 1.50 -17.11 1.99
CA THR A 179 2.82 -17.47 1.49
C THR A 179 3.49 -16.27 0.82
N HIS A 180 2.67 -15.44 0.18
CA HIS A 180 3.10 -14.26 -0.56
C HIS A 180 2.08 -13.14 -0.35
N LEU A 181 2.55 -11.92 -0.48
CA LEU A 181 1.74 -10.70 -0.46
C LEU A 181 1.89 -9.96 -1.79
N LEU A 182 0.77 -9.50 -2.31
CA LEU A 182 0.67 -8.63 -3.47
C LEU A 182 0.52 -7.19 -3.00
N CYS A 183 1.44 -6.32 -3.38
CA CYS A 183 1.32 -4.88 -3.20
C CYS A 183 1.21 -4.21 -4.57
N ILE A 184 0.23 -3.34 -4.74
CA ILE A 184 0.05 -2.56 -5.95
C ILE A 184 0.15 -1.08 -5.60
N THR A 185 1.00 -0.37 -6.34
CA THR A 185 1.09 1.09 -6.29
C THR A 185 1.06 1.68 -7.70
N LYS A 186 1.01 3.02 -7.79
CA LYS A 186 1.15 3.75 -9.04
C LYS A 186 2.57 4.33 -9.15
N GLY A 187 3.12 4.31 -10.35
CA GLY A 187 4.42 4.89 -10.68
C GLY A 187 4.37 5.70 -11.96
N VAL A 188 5.38 6.55 -12.18
CA VAL A 188 5.57 7.29 -13.45
C VAL A 188 6.82 6.80 -14.16
N LEU A 189 6.67 6.42 -15.43
CA LEU A 189 7.76 5.97 -16.28
C LEU A 189 8.64 7.15 -16.76
N LYS A 190 9.91 6.87 -17.09
CA LYS A 190 10.87 7.88 -17.60
C LYS A 190 10.56 8.32 -19.04
N ASP A 191 10.16 7.41 -19.93
CA ASP A 191 10.06 7.64 -21.39
C ASP A 191 8.77 7.04 -22.00
N THR A 192 8.36 7.53 -23.18
CA THR A 192 7.19 7.09 -23.97
C THR A 192 7.39 5.74 -24.70
N GLU A 193 6.26 5.10 -25.02
CA GLU A 193 5.93 3.86 -25.78
C GLU A 193 7.01 3.03 -26.54
N SER A 194 8.13 3.58 -27.02
CA SER A 194 9.16 2.80 -27.75
C SER A 194 10.04 1.89 -26.88
N SER A 195 10.02 2.07 -25.56
CA SER A 195 10.90 1.34 -24.63
C SER A 195 10.29 0.04 -24.09
N MET A 196 9.01 -0.23 -24.37
CA MET A 196 8.27 -1.36 -23.79
C MET A 196 8.61 -2.71 -24.44
N VAL A 197 8.80 -2.74 -25.77
CA VAL A 197 9.30 -3.96 -26.44
C VAL A 197 10.70 -4.32 -25.89
N GLN A 198 11.47 -3.32 -25.46
CA GLN A 198 12.77 -3.49 -24.82
C GLN A 198 12.72 -3.86 -23.33
N LEU A 199 11.60 -3.66 -22.61
CA LEU A 199 11.43 -4.10 -21.22
C LEU A 199 11.51 -5.63 -21.08
N ILE A 200 11.07 -6.34 -22.12
CA ILE A 200 10.97 -7.80 -22.15
C ILE A 200 12.23 -8.41 -22.79
N GLU A 201 12.88 -7.71 -23.72
CA GLU A 201 14.03 -8.24 -24.48
C GLU A 201 15.38 -8.15 -23.74
N VAL A 202 15.52 -7.24 -22.78
CA VAL A 202 16.76 -7.09 -22.01
C VAL A 202 16.48 -7.57 -20.59
N ALA A 203 17.34 -8.42 -20.05
CA ALA A 203 17.34 -8.87 -18.65
C ALA A 203 17.64 -7.71 -17.65
N ALA A 204 17.10 -6.51 -17.91
CA ALA A 204 17.23 -5.34 -17.10
C ALA A 204 16.13 -5.35 -16.03
N ASN A 205 16.52 -4.95 -14.82
CA ASN A 205 15.61 -4.72 -13.72
C ASN A 205 14.49 -3.75 -14.15
N PRO A 206 13.19 -4.13 -14.16
CA PRO A 206 12.09 -3.28 -14.62
C PRO A 206 12.08 -1.89 -13.97
N LEU A 207 12.57 -1.80 -12.74
CA LEU A 207 12.66 -0.57 -11.96
C LEU A 207 13.57 0.50 -12.59
N SER A 208 14.49 0.15 -13.50
CA SER A 208 15.33 1.14 -14.19
C SER A 208 14.51 2.14 -15.02
N HIS A 209 13.28 1.77 -15.36
CA HIS A 209 12.37 2.57 -16.18
C HIS A 209 11.48 3.51 -15.36
N LEU A 210 11.46 3.41 -14.03
CA LEU A 210 10.72 4.34 -13.16
C LEU A 210 11.49 5.64 -12.97
N LYS A 211 10.80 6.78 -13.09
CA LYS A 211 11.38 8.09 -12.81
C LYS A 211 11.80 8.15 -11.33
N LYS A 212 12.92 8.82 -11.03
CA LYS A 212 13.42 8.91 -9.66
C LYS A 212 12.36 9.58 -8.77
N ARG A 213 11.98 8.93 -7.65
CA ARG A 213 10.91 9.39 -6.72
C ARG A 213 9.53 9.55 -7.38
N SER A 214 9.14 8.63 -8.25
CA SER A 214 7.86 8.68 -8.96
C SER A 214 6.76 7.76 -8.41
N LEU A 215 7.00 7.11 -7.28
CA LEU A 215 6.04 6.24 -6.66
C LEU A 215 4.95 7.07 -5.97
N ALA A 216 3.73 6.55 -5.92
CA ALA A 216 2.62 7.24 -5.29
C ALA A 216 2.86 7.48 -3.80
N ARG A 217 3.57 6.58 -3.13
CA ARG A 217 3.86 6.64 -1.70
C ARG A 217 5.36 6.49 -1.43
N PRO A 218 5.92 7.17 -0.42
CA PRO A 218 7.34 7.07 -0.08
C PRO A 218 7.75 5.65 0.34
N GLU A 219 6.92 4.96 1.12
CA GLU A 219 7.16 3.59 1.62
C GLU A 219 7.23 2.54 0.51
N ASP A 220 6.67 2.82 -0.67
CA ASP A 220 6.67 1.88 -1.79
C ASP A 220 8.09 1.54 -2.26
N ALA A 221 9.07 2.44 -2.07
CA ALA A 221 10.47 2.16 -2.40
C ALA A 221 11.01 1.01 -1.55
N THR A 222 10.77 1.06 -0.24
CA THR A 222 11.16 0.01 0.71
C THR A 222 10.45 -1.31 0.42
N ILE A 223 9.17 -1.26 0.04
CA ILE A 223 8.41 -2.45 -0.39
C ILE A 223 9.04 -3.10 -1.61
N ILE A 224 9.38 -2.31 -2.62
CA ILE A 224 10.01 -2.78 -3.86
C ILE A 224 11.37 -3.43 -3.55
N GLU A 225 12.19 -2.80 -2.72
CA GLU A 225 13.50 -3.33 -2.32
C GLU A 225 13.41 -4.67 -1.56
N CYS A 226 12.33 -4.86 -0.81
CA CYS A 226 12.09 -6.10 -0.06
C CYS A 226 11.34 -7.17 -0.85
N SER A 227 10.88 -6.86 -2.07
CA SER A 227 10.10 -7.76 -2.91
C SER A 227 10.93 -8.88 -3.54
N LEU A 228 10.29 -10.00 -3.86
CA LEU A 228 10.90 -11.07 -4.66
C LEU A 228 11.08 -10.64 -6.12
N PHE A 229 10.13 -9.84 -6.60
CA PHE A 229 10.14 -9.17 -7.89
C PHE A 229 9.07 -8.09 -7.95
N THR A 230 9.28 -7.16 -8.88
CA THR A 230 8.33 -6.11 -9.22
C THR A 230 8.07 -6.12 -10.72
N LEU A 231 6.81 -6.02 -11.11
CA LEU A 231 6.35 -5.92 -12.48
C LEU A 231 5.84 -4.51 -12.75
N LEU A 232 6.04 -4.01 -13.97
CA LEU A 232 5.50 -2.74 -14.42
C LEU A 232 4.47 -2.99 -15.52
N VAL A 233 3.25 -2.48 -15.31
CA VAL A 233 2.15 -2.58 -16.29
C VAL A 233 1.69 -1.18 -16.64
N PRO A 234 1.64 -0.77 -17.92
CA PRO A 234 1.08 0.52 -18.30
C PRO A 234 -0.33 0.69 -17.75
N ALA A 235 -0.58 1.80 -17.07
CA ALA A 235 -1.91 2.13 -16.58
C ALA A 235 -2.62 2.94 -17.66
N SER A 236 -3.90 2.65 -17.91
CA SER A 236 -4.77 3.44 -18.80
C SER A 236 -5.16 4.81 -18.20
N LEU A 237 -4.34 5.34 -17.29
CA LEU A 237 -4.59 6.52 -16.44
C LEU A 237 -3.98 7.81 -16.99
N GLY A 238 -3.29 7.74 -18.13
CA GLY A 238 -2.60 8.86 -18.74
C GLY A 238 -1.31 8.41 -19.42
N SER A 239 -0.71 9.31 -20.21
CA SER A 239 0.63 9.08 -20.71
C SER A 239 1.59 8.99 -19.51
N PHE A 240 2.46 7.96 -19.51
CA PHE A 240 3.52 7.72 -18.52
C PHE A 240 3.14 7.11 -17.16
N THR A 241 1.85 6.91 -16.84
CA THR A 241 1.46 6.22 -15.59
C THR A 241 1.52 4.71 -15.74
N CYS A 242 2.02 4.01 -14.72
CA CYS A 242 2.04 2.55 -14.67
C CYS A 242 1.58 2.03 -13.31
N TRP A 243 1.05 0.82 -13.31
CA TRP A 243 0.94 -0.03 -12.13
C TRP A 243 2.30 -0.62 -11.82
N VAL A 244 2.69 -0.51 -10.56
CA VAL A 244 3.87 -1.15 -10.01
C VAL A 244 3.37 -2.26 -9.10
N ILE A 245 3.55 -3.50 -9.56
CA ILE A 245 3.03 -4.70 -8.90
C ILE A 245 4.20 -5.42 -8.25
N SER A 246 4.27 -5.38 -6.92
CA SER A 246 5.34 -6.02 -6.15
C SER A 246 4.81 -7.25 -5.44
N VAL A 247 5.55 -8.36 -5.57
CA VAL A 247 5.23 -9.61 -4.88
C VAL A 247 6.29 -9.87 -3.82
N LEU A 248 5.85 -9.99 -2.57
CA LEU A 248 6.71 -10.27 -1.42
C LEU A 248 6.45 -11.68 -0.91
N ASP A 249 7.45 -12.32 -0.32
CA ASP A 249 7.21 -13.35 0.69
C ASP A 249 6.91 -12.69 2.05
N LEU A 250 6.42 -13.46 3.03
CA LEU A 250 6.20 -12.93 4.38
C LEU A 250 7.47 -12.34 4.99
N GLY A 251 8.63 -12.99 4.74
CA GLY A 251 9.92 -12.47 5.20
C GLY A 251 10.24 -11.09 4.62
N GLY A 252 9.89 -10.83 3.37
CA GLY A 252 10.03 -9.53 2.70
C GLY A 252 9.18 -8.46 3.35
N TYR A 253 7.92 -8.78 3.66
CA TYR A 253 7.06 -7.84 4.40
C TYR A 253 7.64 -7.50 5.78
N PHE A 254 8.14 -8.49 6.52
CA PHE A 254 8.74 -8.26 7.84
C PHE A 254 10.04 -7.45 7.76
N ARG A 255 10.85 -7.66 6.72
CA ARG A 255 12.02 -6.80 6.47
C ARG A 255 11.60 -5.36 6.17
N ALA A 256 10.58 -5.16 5.34
CA ALA A 256 10.09 -3.83 5.01
C ALA A 256 9.54 -3.09 6.24
N SER A 257 8.71 -3.77 7.05
CA SER A 257 8.19 -3.25 8.33
C SER A 257 9.33 -2.81 9.25
N LYS A 258 10.39 -3.62 9.37
CA LYS A 258 11.57 -3.27 10.18
C LYS A 258 12.31 -2.06 9.63
N ILE A 259 12.61 -2.02 8.33
CA ILE A 259 13.35 -0.89 7.72
C ILE A 259 12.58 0.42 7.90
N LEU A 260 11.26 0.41 7.66
CA LEU A 260 10.42 1.59 7.85
C LEU A 260 10.42 2.09 9.30
N SER A 261 10.53 1.18 10.28
CA SER A 261 10.63 1.56 11.70
C SER A 261 12.01 2.11 12.08
N ASP A 262 13.07 1.59 11.45
CA ASP A 262 14.46 2.00 11.71
C ASP A 262 14.80 3.36 11.06
N GLU A 263 14.14 3.75 9.96
CA GLU A 263 14.36 5.03 9.26
C GLU A 263 13.93 6.27 10.07
N ASP A 264 13.08 6.07 11.09
CA ASP A 264 12.57 7.12 11.99
C ASP A 264 13.31 7.20 13.35
N SER A 265 14.33 6.35 13.57
CA SER A 265 15.11 6.26 14.83
C SER A 265 16.33 7.18 14.91
#